data_AF-A0A1F7AVN6-F1
#
_entry.id   AF-A0A1F7AVN6-F1
#
_cell.length_a   1.000
_cell.length_b   1.000
_cell.length_c   1.000
_cell.angle_alpha   90.00
_cell.angle_beta   90.00
_cell.angle_gamma   90.00
#
_symmetry.space_group_name_H-M   'P 1'
#
loop_
_entity.id
_entity.type
_entity.pdbx_description
1 polymer ?
#
loop_
_entity_poly.entity_id
_entity_poly.type
_entity_poly.pdbx_seq_one_letter_code
_entity_poly.pdbx_strand_id
1 'polypeptide(L)'
;MQFHYLAINSENKQLSGNIHADNEEAARKELNKLGFSVLSVNEIKGTLAQTDAKLNKYKFSAIDSSGKKIIGTINSKDTKHAYVRLIQEYHFKVESIADAKAPQHPEDLTELAQYLESISAENNSASSEAKLSAETNAQNAVQTNLKQEIDKIIKNTNEILTKYNSSFTSEGKKKINEFTNTLTRIKGSYNLNYLKQTAKELLNMLTDESTLKPDPANKENHNKISLESQRMLLNLNQIAATESPDLSALIIGKKEKPTKETQPEIPEKKLIKEDNKQNKDDFDIGKELKENTQKIKNDIFLWLKSSKENKQVLKQEIKELLQNRKKLKKQLRLYGQKPEKEFLETQIEKKSIWQEFYYFSGWLLLFYLLYYFITYYLITKEINLPIISNIKLPNPYNSSIIRNITIFLFMTHCLMSIQKNLLNSKSKYLWTGAFLGLIFTILIISNL
;
A
#
# COMPACT_ATOMS: atom_id res chain seq x y z
N MET A 1 4.83 -35.15 19.74
CA MET A 1 5.95 -34.65 18.92
C MET A 1 6.64 -33.52 19.66
N GLN A 2 7.91 -33.24 19.41
CA GLN A 2 8.62 -32.11 20.05
C GLN A 2 8.73 -30.96 19.05
N PHE A 3 8.40 -29.76 19.49
CA PHE A 3 8.45 -28.54 18.69
C PHE A 3 9.41 -27.55 19.33
N HIS A 4 10.34 -26.99 18.55
CA HIS A 4 11.11 -25.84 18.98
C HIS A 4 10.29 -24.59 18.69
N TYR A 5 10.08 -23.76 19.72
CA TYR A 5 9.34 -22.52 19.58
C TYR A 5 10.21 -21.31 19.87
N LEU A 6 9.90 -20.21 19.19
CA LEU A 6 10.36 -18.87 19.52
C LEU A 6 9.10 -18.06 19.83
N ALA A 7 8.98 -17.48 21.02
CA ALA A 7 7.79 -16.76 21.46
C ALA A 7 8.18 -15.52 22.29
N ILE A 8 7.27 -14.57 22.47
CA ILE A 8 7.47 -13.36 23.26
C ILE A 8 6.58 -13.43 24.50
N ASN A 9 7.11 -13.22 25.70
CA ASN A 9 6.28 -13.19 26.92
C ASN A 9 5.52 -11.86 27.09
N SER A 10 4.72 -11.76 28.15
CA SER A 10 3.98 -10.54 28.51
C SER A 10 4.86 -9.32 28.80
N GLU A 11 6.17 -9.50 29.02
CA GLU A 11 7.16 -8.44 29.23
C GLU A 11 7.87 -8.02 27.93
N ASN A 12 7.39 -8.48 26.77
CA ASN A 12 8.03 -8.28 25.47
C ASN A 12 9.42 -8.91 25.32
N LYS A 13 9.77 -9.92 26.15
CA LYS A 13 11.03 -10.65 26.02
C LYS A 13 10.86 -11.87 25.12
N GLN A 14 11.77 -12.04 24.16
CA GLN A 14 11.83 -13.25 23.34
C GLN A 14 12.34 -14.42 24.18
N LEU A 15 11.64 -15.55 24.10
CA LEU A 15 11.90 -16.81 24.75
C LEU A 15 11.88 -17.90 23.69
N SER A 16 12.94 -18.71 23.65
CA SER A 16 12.96 -19.93 22.87
C SER A 16 12.92 -21.15 23.79
N GLY A 17 12.31 -22.22 23.33
CA GLY A 17 12.16 -23.43 24.13
C GLY A 17 11.65 -24.60 23.31
N ASN A 18 11.51 -25.76 23.95
CA ASN A 18 10.92 -26.93 23.32
C ASN A 18 9.62 -27.29 24.04
N ILE A 19 8.54 -27.53 23.29
CA ILE A 19 7.24 -27.95 23.82
C ILE A 19 6.83 -29.28 23.19
N HIS A 20 6.14 -30.13 23.97
CA HIS A 20 5.61 -31.39 23.49
C HIS A 20 4.12 -31.22 23.18
N ALA A 21 3.72 -31.47 21.94
CA ALA A 21 2.32 -31.42 21.51
C ALA A 21 2.04 -32.44 20.40
N ASP A 22 0.77 -32.66 20.09
CA ASP A 22 0.35 -33.62 19.04
C ASP A 22 0.57 -33.06 17.62
N ASN A 23 0.49 -31.74 17.45
CA ASN A 23 0.71 -31.03 16.19
C ASN A 23 1.13 -29.56 16.45
N GLU A 24 1.55 -28.84 15.39
CA GLU A 24 2.02 -27.44 15.50
C GLU A 24 0.92 -26.51 16.07
N GLU A 25 -0.34 -26.72 15.68
CA GLU A 25 -1.46 -25.91 16.16
C GLU A 25 -1.70 -26.10 17.67
N ALA A 26 -1.60 -27.33 18.17
CA ALA A 26 -1.71 -27.65 19.59
C ALA A 26 -0.56 -27.01 20.38
N ALA A 27 0.68 -27.07 19.88
CA ALA A 27 1.83 -26.38 20.48
C ALA A 27 1.61 -24.86 20.55
N ARG A 28 1.13 -24.23 19.46
CA ARG A 28 0.79 -22.81 19.45
C ARG A 28 -0.31 -22.48 20.45
N LYS A 29 -1.34 -23.32 20.55
CA LYS A 29 -2.46 -23.12 21.48
C LYS A 29 -2.02 -23.22 22.94
N GLU A 30 -1.16 -24.16 23.28
CA GLU A 30 -0.58 -24.28 24.63
C GLU A 30 0.30 -23.08 24.98
N LEU A 31 1.20 -22.67 24.08
CA LEU A 31 2.05 -21.50 24.30
C LEU A 31 1.24 -20.20 24.43
N ASN A 32 0.19 -20.04 23.62
CA ASN A 32 -0.74 -18.91 23.74
C ASN A 32 -1.52 -18.95 25.06
N LYS A 33 -1.89 -20.14 25.56
CA LYS A 33 -2.55 -20.30 26.87
C LYS A 33 -1.64 -19.92 28.03
N LEU A 34 -0.33 -20.13 27.88
CA LEU A 34 0.71 -19.70 28.82
C LEU A 34 1.02 -18.20 28.75
N GLY A 35 0.33 -17.45 27.87
CA GLY A 35 0.53 -16.00 27.71
C GLY A 35 1.75 -15.65 26.85
N PHE A 36 2.32 -16.62 26.12
CA PHE A 36 3.38 -16.37 25.17
C PHE A 36 2.81 -16.06 23.78
N SER A 37 3.40 -15.08 23.12
CA SER A 37 3.12 -14.71 21.74
C SER A 37 4.09 -15.45 20.81
N VAL A 38 3.63 -16.51 20.17
CA VAL A 38 4.47 -17.41 19.38
C VAL A 38 4.85 -16.82 18.02
N LEU A 39 6.15 -16.62 17.79
CA LEU A 39 6.74 -16.14 16.54
C LEU A 39 6.96 -17.29 15.54
N SER A 40 7.53 -18.41 16.01
CA SER A 40 7.74 -19.61 15.20
C SER A 40 7.55 -20.88 16.03
N VAL A 41 7.07 -21.93 15.39
CA VAL A 41 7.00 -23.30 15.93
C VAL A 41 7.46 -24.23 14.82
N ASN A 42 8.61 -24.87 15.02
CA ASN A 42 9.17 -25.78 14.05
C ASN A 42 9.13 -27.20 14.62
N GLU A 43 8.53 -28.13 13.88
CA GLU A 43 8.54 -29.55 14.23
C GLU A 43 9.98 -30.07 14.21
N ILE A 44 10.42 -30.64 15.32
CA ILE A 44 11.69 -31.34 15.38
C ILE A 44 11.47 -32.73 14.78
N LYS A 45 11.48 -32.81 13.44
CA LYS A 45 11.40 -34.09 12.72
C LYS A 45 12.63 -34.91 13.06
N GLY A 46 12.42 -36.08 13.66
CA GLY A 46 13.47 -36.90 14.24
C GLY A 46 14.54 -37.32 13.25
N THR A 47 15.63 -36.55 13.20
CA THR A 47 17.03 -37.00 13.00
C THR A 47 17.98 -35.83 13.28
N LEU A 48 18.12 -35.42 14.54
CA LEU A 48 19.24 -34.57 14.99
C LEU A 48 19.71 -35.00 16.39
N ALA A 49 20.00 -36.30 16.53
CA ALA A 49 20.93 -36.78 17.55
C ALA A 49 22.39 -36.77 17.06
N GLN A 50 22.67 -36.42 15.79
CA GLN A 50 24.02 -36.41 15.24
C GLN A 50 24.19 -35.35 14.15
N THR A 51 24.50 -34.12 14.57
CA THR A 51 25.49 -33.23 13.93
C THR A 51 25.71 -32.02 14.83
N ASP A 52 25.98 -32.29 16.12
CA ASP A 52 26.71 -31.31 16.92
C ASP A 52 28.13 -31.26 16.33
N ALA A 53 28.44 -30.18 15.63
CA ALA A 53 29.78 -29.62 15.75
C ALA A 53 30.04 -29.48 17.24
N LYS A 54 30.83 -30.39 17.84
CA LYS A 54 31.09 -30.53 19.29
C LYS A 54 30.87 -29.20 20.04
N LEU A 55 29.65 -29.00 20.56
CA LEU A 55 29.35 -27.81 21.33
C LEU A 55 29.96 -28.02 22.72
N ASN A 56 30.86 -27.12 23.10
CA ASN A 56 31.41 -27.10 24.43
C ASN A 56 30.41 -26.43 25.37
N LYS A 57 30.34 -26.94 26.59
CA LYS A 57 29.46 -26.40 27.64
C LYS A 57 30.27 -25.38 28.43
N TYR A 58 29.81 -24.13 28.47
CA TYR A 58 30.45 -23.05 29.21
C TYR A 58 29.62 -22.72 30.44
N LYS A 59 30.26 -22.54 31.60
CA LYS A 59 29.65 -21.99 32.82
C LYS A 59 29.81 -20.48 32.79
N PHE A 60 28.77 -19.75 33.17
CA PHE A 60 28.81 -18.28 33.23
C PHE A 60 28.20 -17.74 34.52
N SER A 61 28.67 -16.56 34.91
CA SER A 61 28.06 -15.68 35.90
C SER A 61 27.72 -14.37 35.20
N ALA A 62 26.48 -13.91 35.32
CA ALA A 62 26.06 -12.67 34.70
C ALA A 62 24.99 -11.96 35.53
N ILE A 63 24.73 -10.70 35.22
CA ILE A 63 23.64 -9.91 35.81
C ILE A 63 22.56 -9.71 34.74
N ASP A 64 21.33 -10.12 35.06
CA ASP A 64 20.16 -9.88 34.20
C ASP A 64 19.74 -8.40 34.23
N SER A 65 18.92 -7.98 33.26
CA SER A 65 18.20 -6.70 33.19
C SER A 65 17.55 -6.24 34.51
N SER A 66 17.13 -7.20 35.35
CA SER A 66 16.57 -6.96 36.68
C SER A 66 17.59 -6.65 37.78
N GLY A 67 18.89 -6.66 37.47
CA GLY A 67 19.98 -6.53 38.44
C GLY A 67 20.29 -7.80 39.22
N LYS A 68 19.61 -8.92 38.94
CA LYS A 68 19.83 -10.19 39.64
C LYS A 68 21.01 -10.95 39.05
N LYS A 69 21.91 -11.40 39.93
CA LYS A 69 23.01 -12.30 39.57
C LYS A 69 22.49 -13.70 39.23
N ILE A 70 22.86 -14.19 38.06
CA ILE A 70 22.48 -15.49 37.51
C ILE A 70 23.75 -16.29 37.20
N ILE A 71 23.75 -17.56 37.61
CA ILE A 71 24.83 -18.50 37.33
C ILE A 71 24.22 -19.63 36.52
N GLY A 72 24.78 -19.89 35.33
CA GLY A 72 24.17 -20.79 34.37
C GLY A 72 25.20 -21.50 33.50
N THR A 73 24.70 -22.29 32.56
CA THR A 73 25.53 -22.92 31.53
C THR A 73 24.96 -22.71 30.15
N ILE A 74 25.81 -22.44 29.17
CA ILE A 74 25.46 -22.24 27.77
C ILE A 74 26.28 -23.18 26.87
N ASN A 75 25.65 -23.77 25.87
CA ASN A 75 26.34 -24.61 24.88
C ASN A 75 26.71 -23.75 23.66
N SER A 76 27.97 -23.78 23.27
CA SER A 76 28.48 -22.98 22.14
C SER A 76 29.70 -23.63 21.49
N LYS A 77 30.06 -23.17 20.29
CA LYS A 77 31.24 -23.66 19.55
C LYS A 77 32.54 -23.27 20.27
N ASP A 78 32.66 -22.00 20.64
CA ASP A 78 33.76 -21.43 21.40
C ASP A 78 33.22 -20.46 22.47
N THR A 79 34.11 -19.98 23.36
CA THR A 79 33.77 -19.03 24.42
C THR A 79 33.31 -17.68 23.85
N LYS A 80 33.89 -17.25 22.73
CA LYS A 80 33.54 -16.01 22.03
C LYS A 80 32.07 -15.99 21.59
N HIS A 81 31.62 -17.04 20.92
CA HIS A 81 30.23 -17.19 20.52
C HIS A 81 29.32 -17.34 21.74
N ALA A 82 29.77 -18.01 22.81
CA ALA A 82 28.98 -18.11 24.04
C ALA A 82 28.76 -16.72 24.66
N TYR A 83 29.80 -15.88 24.71
CA TYR A 83 29.75 -14.52 25.19
C TYR A 83 28.84 -13.63 24.33
N VAL A 84 28.97 -13.70 23.00
CA VAL A 84 28.10 -12.96 22.07
C VAL A 84 26.63 -13.34 22.28
N ARG A 85 26.32 -14.63 22.45
CA ARG A 85 24.95 -15.08 22.72
C ARG A 85 24.42 -14.56 24.05
N LEU A 86 25.22 -14.62 25.12
CA LEU A 86 24.84 -14.10 26.44
C LEU A 86 24.50 -12.60 26.41
N ILE A 87 25.19 -11.82 25.56
CA ILE A 87 24.92 -10.38 25.43
C ILE A 87 23.80 -10.08 24.43
N GLN A 88 23.82 -10.67 23.23
CA GLN A 88 22.88 -10.34 22.15
C GLN A 88 21.53 -11.06 22.28
N GLU A 89 21.51 -12.34 22.64
CA GLU A 89 20.26 -13.10 22.80
C GLU A 89 19.66 -12.82 24.18
N TYR A 90 20.47 -12.92 25.23
CA TYR A 90 19.98 -12.89 26.62
C TYR A 90 20.10 -11.54 27.32
N HIS A 91 20.80 -10.56 26.71
CA HIS A 91 20.97 -9.21 27.28
C HIS A 91 21.58 -9.20 28.68
N PHE A 92 22.45 -10.17 28.97
CA PHE A 92 23.11 -10.27 30.26
C PHE A 92 24.38 -9.44 30.30
N LYS A 93 24.65 -8.82 31.45
CA LYS A 93 25.96 -8.26 31.77
C LYS A 93 26.84 -9.39 32.32
N VAL A 94 27.64 -10.00 31.45
CA VAL A 94 28.49 -11.15 31.78
C VAL A 94 29.64 -10.74 32.71
N GLU A 95 29.73 -11.36 33.88
CA GLU A 95 30.79 -11.15 34.88
C GLU A 95 31.91 -12.18 34.79
N SER A 96 31.63 -13.38 34.28
CA SER A 96 32.64 -14.42 34.05
C SER A 96 32.09 -15.50 33.11
N ILE A 97 32.93 -16.04 32.23
CA ILE A 97 32.63 -17.21 31.43
C ILE A 97 33.85 -18.15 31.40
N ALA A 98 33.63 -19.46 31.54
CA ALA A 98 34.68 -20.47 31.51
C ALA A 98 34.15 -21.79 30.94
N ASP A 99 35.02 -22.57 30.27
CA ASP A 99 34.67 -23.92 29.84
C ASP A 99 34.36 -24.79 31.06
N ALA A 100 33.24 -25.53 31.02
CA ALA A 100 32.83 -26.41 32.11
C ALA A 100 33.82 -27.56 32.36
N LYS A 101 34.69 -27.88 31.40
CA LYS A 101 35.71 -28.93 31.48
C LYS A 101 37.08 -28.41 31.93
N ALA A 102 37.34 -27.11 31.84
CA ALA A 102 38.62 -26.52 32.24
C ALA A 102 38.56 -26.00 33.69
N PRO A 103 39.55 -26.30 34.54
CA PRO A 103 39.58 -25.79 35.91
C PRO A 103 39.92 -24.29 35.95
N GLN A 104 38.94 -23.50 36.39
CA GLN A 104 39.05 -22.20 37.10
C GLN A 104 39.86 -21.03 36.51
N HIS A 105 40.21 -21.02 35.23
CA HIS A 105 40.62 -19.77 34.57
C HIS A 105 39.44 -19.14 33.82
N PRO A 106 38.77 -18.10 34.38
CA PRO A 106 37.84 -17.29 33.60
C PRO A 106 38.62 -16.62 32.47
N GLU A 107 38.10 -16.66 31.25
CA GLU A 107 38.70 -15.93 30.12
C GLU A 107 38.65 -14.42 30.36
N ASP A 108 39.62 -13.69 29.82
CA ASP A 108 39.69 -12.23 29.92
C ASP A 108 38.51 -11.61 29.16
N LEU A 109 37.57 -11.03 29.91
CA LEU A 109 36.39 -10.36 29.36
C LEU A 109 36.74 -9.19 28.44
N THR A 110 37.95 -8.65 28.57
CA THR A 110 38.44 -7.53 27.76
C THR A 110 38.61 -7.95 26.29
N GLU A 111 39.17 -9.13 26.05
CA GLU A 111 39.33 -9.67 24.68
C GLU A 111 37.97 -10.04 24.07
N LEU A 112 37.05 -10.54 24.89
CA LEU A 112 35.69 -10.90 24.45
C LEU A 112 34.85 -9.66 24.12
N ALA A 113 35.02 -8.57 24.87
CA ALA A 113 34.39 -7.28 24.59
C ALA A 113 34.93 -6.66 23.28
N GLN A 114 36.25 -6.69 23.06
CA GLN A 114 36.86 -6.23 21.80
C GLN A 114 36.37 -7.05 20.59
N TYR A 115 36.20 -8.36 20.77
CA TYR A 115 35.63 -9.23 19.73
C TYR A 115 34.19 -8.84 19.38
N LEU A 116 33.34 -8.60 20.38
CA LEU A 116 31.97 -8.12 20.16
C LEU A 116 31.94 -6.77 19.42
N GLU A 117 32.85 -5.85 19.78
CA GLU A 117 32.97 -4.55 19.12
C GLU A 117 33.39 -4.71 17.65
N SER A 118 34.33 -5.60 17.35
CA SER A 118 34.75 -5.91 15.98
C SER A 118 33.61 -6.48 15.11
N ILE A 119 32.78 -7.37 15.65
CA ILE A 119 31.57 -7.87 14.95
C ILE A 119 30.56 -6.75 14.71
N SER A 120 30.36 -5.87 15.70
CA SER A 120 29.44 -4.74 15.54
C SER A 120 29.93 -3.73 14.49
N ALA A 121 31.25 -3.50 14.42
CA ALA A 121 31.86 -2.64 13.42
C ALA A 121 31.81 -3.25 12.00
N GLU A 122 32.00 -4.57 11.88
CA GLU A 122 31.91 -5.28 10.61
C GLU A 122 30.47 -5.33 10.08
N ASN A 123 29.47 -5.47 10.96
CA ASN A 123 28.05 -5.40 10.60
C ASN A 123 27.58 -3.99 10.19
N ASN A 124 28.27 -2.93 10.63
CA ASN A 124 28.00 -1.55 10.23
C ASN A 124 28.60 -1.18 8.84
N SER A 125 29.22 -2.14 8.14
CA SER A 125 29.81 -1.95 6.82
C SER A 125 28.82 -2.22 5.68
N ALA A 126 27.98 -1.22 5.40
CA ALA A 126 27.54 -0.75 4.07
C ALA A 126 26.75 -1.62 3.06
N SER A 127 26.19 -2.81 3.35
CA SER A 127 25.28 -3.44 2.36
C SER A 127 24.04 -4.18 2.85
N SER A 128 23.86 -4.39 4.16
CA SER A 128 22.71 -5.14 4.71
C SER A 128 21.70 -4.30 5.51
N GLU A 129 22.08 -3.10 5.98
CA GLU A 129 21.21 -2.26 6.82
C GLU A 129 20.10 -1.51 6.07
N ALA A 130 20.27 -1.21 4.78
CA ALA A 130 19.25 -0.47 4.01
C ALA A 130 17.97 -1.27 3.77
N LYS A 131 18.04 -2.61 3.82
CA LYS A 131 16.87 -3.50 3.68
C LYS A 131 16.25 -3.85 5.03
N LEU A 132 17.07 -4.15 6.05
CA LEU A 132 16.56 -4.45 7.40
C LEU A 132 15.92 -3.23 8.07
N SER A 133 16.52 -2.04 7.97
CA SER A 133 15.93 -0.83 8.58
C SER A 133 14.61 -0.42 7.93
N ALA A 134 14.46 -0.59 6.61
CA ALA A 134 13.22 -0.29 5.89
C ALA A 134 12.08 -1.24 6.27
N GLU A 135 12.38 -2.54 6.42
CA GLU A 135 11.41 -3.55 6.80
C GLU A 135 10.97 -3.41 8.27
N THR A 136 11.91 -3.12 9.18
CA THR A 136 11.60 -2.80 10.58
C THR A 136 10.76 -1.52 10.71
N ASN A 137 11.09 -0.47 9.93
CA ASN A 137 10.31 0.77 9.92
C ASN A 137 8.89 0.56 9.36
N ALA A 138 8.72 -0.27 8.32
CA ALA A 138 7.42 -0.61 7.77
C ALA A 138 6.55 -1.39 8.79
N GLN A 139 7.13 -2.38 9.47
CA GLN A 139 6.43 -3.14 10.51
C GLN A 139 6.01 -2.25 11.69
N ASN A 140 6.88 -1.34 12.13
CA ASN A 140 6.56 -0.39 13.20
C ASN A 140 5.43 0.58 12.80
N ALA A 141 5.39 1.02 11.54
CA ALA A 141 4.32 1.87 11.03
C ALA A 141 2.98 1.13 10.99
N VAL A 142 2.97 -0.13 10.52
CA VAL A 142 1.77 -0.98 10.54
C VAL A 142 1.29 -1.20 11.97
N GLN A 143 2.19 -1.52 12.90
CA GLN A 143 1.86 -1.72 14.31
C GLN A 143 1.26 -0.46 14.94
N THR A 144 1.83 0.71 14.65
CA THR A 144 1.32 1.99 15.16
C THR A 144 -0.08 2.28 14.64
N ASN A 145 -0.32 2.08 13.34
CA ASN A 145 -1.63 2.26 12.72
C ASN A 145 -2.66 1.29 13.29
N LEU A 146 -2.30 0.01 13.46
CA LEU A 146 -3.19 -1.00 14.04
C LEU A 146 -3.54 -0.63 15.48
N LYS A 147 -2.56 -0.22 16.30
CA LYS A 147 -2.78 0.19 17.68
C LYS A 147 -3.76 1.37 17.78
N GLN A 148 -3.58 2.39 16.94
CA GLN A 148 -4.51 3.52 16.87
C GLN A 148 -5.93 3.08 16.48
N GLU A 149 -6.07 2.14 15.55
CA GLU A 149 -7.38 1.64 15.15
C GLU A 149 -8.04 0.79 16.25
N ILE A 150 -7.26 0.01 17.00
CA ILE A 150 -7.76 -0.73 18.17
C ILE A 150 -8.25 0.23 19.25
N ASP A 151 -7.52 1.31 19.54
CA ASP A 151 -7.97 2.32 20.50
C ASP A 151 -9.30 2.98 20.06
N LYS A 152 -9.48 3.23 18.74
CA LYS A 152 -10.77 3.70 18.20
C LYS A 152 -11.88 2.66 18.33
N ILE A 153 -11.60 1.39 18.03
CA ILE A 153 -12.58 0.30 18.18
C ILE A 153 -13.06 0.22 19.62
N ILE A 154 -12.13 0.19 20.59
CA ILE A 154 -12.46 0.18 22.03
C ILE A 154 -13.35 1.37 22.39
N LYS A 155 -12.97 2.58 21.95
CA LYS A 155 -13.75 3.80 22.20
C LYS A 155 -15.16 3.71 21.61
N ASN A 156 -15.29 3.38 20.34
CA ASN A 156 -16.57 3.30 19.65
C ASN A 156 -17.46 2.19 20.22
N THR A 157 -16.89 1.04 20.60
CA THR A 157 -17.62 -0.02 21.29
C THR A 157 -18.23 0.48 22.60
N ASN A 158 -17.48 1.23 23.41
CA ASN A 158 -18.00 1.82 24.65
C ASN A 158 -19.10 2.86 24.39
N GLU A 159 -18.95 3.68 23.33
CA GLU A 159 -19.97 4.63 22.90
C GLU A 159 -21.26 3.93 22.45
N ILE A 160 -21.14 2.85 21.66
CA ILE A 160 -22.25 1.99 21.23
C ILE A 160 -22.98 1.39 22.44
N LEU A 161 -22.24 0.79 23.37
CA LEU A 161 -22.80 0.19 24.59
C LEU A 161 -23.55 1.23 25.44
N THR A 162 -23.02 2.45 25.52
CA THR A 162 -23.64 3.54 26.27
C THR A 162 -24.89 4.06 25.58
N LYS A 163 -24.80 4.36 24.29
CA LYS A 163 -25.88 4.95 23.48
C LYS A 163 -27.05 3.99 23.27
N TYR A 164 -26.76 2.71 23.06
CA TYR A 164 -27.76 1.68 22.77
C TYR A 164 -27.89 0.68 23.92
N ASN A 165 -27.68 1.13 25.16
CA ASN A 165 -27.69 0.30 26.36
C ASN A 165 -28.97 -0.55 26.52
N SER A 166 -30.12 -0.05 26.07
CA SER A 166 -31.40 -0.77 26.13
C SER A 166 -31.47 -1.95 25.15
N SER A 167 -30.74 -1.90 24.03
CA SER A 167 -30.78 -2.87 22.94
C SER A 167 -29.94 -4.13 23.18
N PHE A 168 -29.04 -4.14 24.16
CA PHE A 168 -28.20 -5.31 24.48
C PHE A 168 -28.75 -6.13 25.66
N THR A 169 -28.58 -7.44 25.60
CA THR A 169 -28.81 -8.35 26.74
C THR A 169 -27.74 -8.16 27.81
N SER A 170 -28.02 -8.52 29.08
CA SER A 170 -27.03 -8.43 30.15
C SER A 170 -25.82 -9.33 29.89
N GLU A 171 -26.06 -10.54 29.38
CA GLU A 171 -25.01 -11.48 28.99
C GLU A 171 -24.19 -10.96 27.80
N GLY A 172 -24.85 -10.41 26.77
CA GLY A 172 -24.19 -9.79 25.63
C GLY A 172 -23.24 -8.67 26.04
N LYS A 173 -23.68 -7.76 26.91
CA LYS A 173 -22.83 -6.70 27.48
C LYS A 173 -21.62 -7.25 28.22
N LYS A 174 -21.81 -8.29 29.02
CA LYS A 174 -20.72 -8.91 29.77
C LYS A 174 -19.65 -9.45 28.82
N LYS A 175 -20.05 -10.21 27.79
CA LYS A 175 -19.11 -10.76 26.80
C LYS A 175 -18.41 -9.65 26.00
N ILE A 176 -19.13 -8.62 25.55
CA ILE A 176 -18.54 -7.48 24.85
C ILE A 176 -17.50 -6.79 25.75
N ASN A 177 -17.82 -6.55 27.03
CA ASN A 177 -16.87 -5.98 27.98
C ASN A 177 -15.65 -6.86 28.24
N GLU A 178 -15.80 -8.19 28.29
CA GLU A 178 -14.67 -9.13 28.41
C GLU A 178 -13.72 -9.02 27.21
N PHE A 179 -14.25 -8.93 25.99
CA PHE A 179 -13.45 -8.72 24.79
C PHE A 179 -12.79 -7.33 24.75
N THR A 180 -13.51 -6.28 25.13
CA THR A 180 -12.97 -4.92 25.24
C THR A 180 -11.82 -4.86 26.25
N ASN A 181 -11.96 -5.51 27.40
CA ASN A 181 -10.90 -5.62 28.41
C ASN A 181 -9.71 -6.43 27.89
N THR A 182 -9.98 -7.52 27.17
CA THR A 182 -8.94 -8.33 26.52
C THR A 182 -8.14 -7.48 25.54
N LEU A 183 -8.80 -6.77 24.61
CA LEU A 183 -8.16 -5.85 23.67
C LEU A 183 -7.35 -4.77 24.38
N THR A 184 -7.89 -4.18 25.45
CA THR A 184 -7.18 -3.15 26.23
C THR A 184 -5.87 -3.69 26.83
N ARG A 185 -5.85 -4.95 27.27
CA ARG A 185 -4.66 -5.62 27.78
C ARG A 185 -3.66 -5.98 26.68
N ILE A 186 -4.15 -6.43 25.52
CA ILE A 186 -3.29 -6.95 24.45
C ILE A 186 -2.93 -5.93 23.37
N LYS A 187 -3.44 -4.69 23.44
CA LYS A 187 -3.16 -3.65 22.42
C LYS A 187 -1.69 -3.25 22.29
N GLY A 188 -0.86 -3.58 23.27
CA GLY A 188 0.59 -3.43 23.21
C GLY A 188 1.33 -4.62 22.60
N SER A 189 0.63 -5.70 22.27
CA SER A 189 1.22 -6.92 21.72
C SER A 189 1.76 -6.71 20.31
N TYR A 190 2.88 -7.38 20.01
CA TYR A 190 3.45 -7.47 18.66
C TYR A 190 2.72 -8.51 17.79
N ASN A 191 1.82 -9.33 18.36
CA ASN A 191 1.01 -10.26 17.58
C ASN A 191 -0.17 -9.54 16.92
N LEU A 192 0.12 -8.89 15.79
CA LEU A 192 -0.87 -8.15 15.00
C LEU A 192 -2.06 -9.05 14.58
N ASN A 193 -1.79 -10.32 14.27
CA ASN A 193 -2.81 -11.28 13.87
C ASN A 193 -3.79 -11.59 15.01
N TYR A 194 -3.28 -11.86 16.21
CA TYR A 194 -4.12 -12.11 17.38
C TYR A 194 -4.91 -10.86 17.76
N LEU A 195 -4.26 -9.69 17.80
CA LEU A 195 -4.92 -8.42 18.08
C LEU A 195 -6.08 -8.15 17.12
N LYS A 196 -5.84 -8.39 15.83
CA LYS A 196 -6.84 -8.26 14.77
C LYS A 196 -7.96 -9.29 14.92
N GLN A 197 -7.65 -10.54 15.23
CA GLN A 197 -8.65 -11.58 15.42
C GLN A 197 -9.56 -11.27 16.62
N THR A 198 -8.99 -10.88 17.76
CA THR A 198 -9.75 -10.45 18.94
C THR A 198 -10.63 -9.23 18.63
N ALA A 199 -10.13 -8.28 17.84
CA ALA A 199 -10.92 -7.13 17.40
C ALA A 199 -12.07 -7.54 16.47
N LYS A 200 -11.85 -8.47 15.55
CA LYS A 200 -12.91 -9.03 14.71
C LYS A 200 -13.97 -9.74 15.52
N GLU A 201 -13.57 -10.55 16.50
CA GLU A 201 -14.49 -11.27 17.38
C GLU A 201 -15.37 -10.28 18.17
N LEU A 202 -14.77 -9.22 18.72
CA LEU A 202 -15.52 -8.14 19.36
C LEU A 202 -16.54 -7.49 18.40
N LEU A 203 -16.12 -7.14 17.20
CA LEU A 203 -16.98 -6.48 16.21
C LEU A 203 -18.10 -7.40 15.71
N ASN A 204 -17.82 -8.69 15.53
CA ASN A 204 -18.84 -9.67 15.17
C ASN A 204 -19.84 -9.86 16.32
N MET A 205 -19.38 -9.83 17.56
CA MET A 205 -20.24 -9.97 18.75
C MET A 205 -21.19 -8.78 18.92
N LEU A 206 -20.82 -7.58 18.48
CA LEU A 206 -21.72 -6.43 18.40
C LEU A 206 -22.86 -6.62 17.39
N THR A 207 -22.69 -7.49 16.40
CA THR A 207 -23.68 -7.78 15.35
C THR A 207 -24.46 -9.08 15.55
N ASP A 208 -24.05 -9.89 16.52
CA ASP A 208 -24.66 -11.18 16.81
C ASP A 208 -26.07 -10.96 17.42
N GLU A 209 -27.08 -11.60 16.83
CA GLU A 209 -28.45 -11.53 17.32
C GLU A 209 -28.58 -12.06 18.76
N SER A 210 -27.69 -12.97 19.19
CA SER A 210 -27.70 -13.52 20.55
C SER A 210 -27.33 -12.49 21.64
N THR A 211 -26.60 -11.43 21.28
CA THR A 211 -26.18 -10.38 22.22
C THR A 211 -27.19 -9.24 22.29
N LEU A 212 -28.12 -9.19 21.34
CA LEU A 212 -29.14 -8.16 21.20
C LEU A 212 -30.48 -8.65 21.73
N LYS A 213 -31.30 -7.71 22.24
CA LYS A 213 -32.65 -8.04 22.70
C LYS A 213 -33.57 -8.21 21.49
N PRO A 214 -34.34 -9.30 21.38
CA PRO A 214 -35.31 -9.48 20.29
C PRO A 214 -36.53 -8.57 20.54
N ASP A 215 -36.43 -7.32 20.11
CA ASP A 215 -37.51 -6.34 20.20
C ASP A 215 -37.64 -5.61 18.85
N PRO A 216 -38.80 -5.68 18.17
CA PRO A 216 -39.03 -4.97 16.91
C PRO A 216 -38.83 -3.45 17.03
N ALA A 217 -39.04 -2.86 18.21
CA ALA A 217 -38.78 -1.44 18.45
C ALA A 217 -37.26 -1.11 18.42
N ASN A 218 -36.39 -2.09 18.66
CA ASN A 218 -34.93 -1.93 18.62
C ASN A 218 -34.32 -2.21 17.24
N LYS A 219 -35.11 -2.59 16.24
CA LYS A 219 -34.61 -2.97 14.91
C LYS A 219 -33.78 -1.86 14.25
N GLU A 220 -34.18 -0.60 14.40
CA GLU A 220 -33.40 0.54 13.89
C GLU A 220 -32.04 0.68 14.60
N ASN A 221 -32.01 0.46 15.91
CA ASN A 221 -30.77 0.48 16.69
C ASN A 221 -29.85 -0.68 16.28
N HIS A 222 -30.39 -1.88 16.05
CA HIS A 222 -29.62 -3.03 15.57
C HIS A 222 -28.98 -2.74 14.22
N ASN A 223 -29.72 -2.14 13.30
CA ASN A 223 -29.20 -1.72 12.00
C ASN A 223 -28.07 -0.70 12.14
N LYS A 224 -28.21 0.29 13.03
CA LYS A 224 -27.15 1.28 13.31
C LYS A 224 -25.90 0.64 13.90
N ILE A 225 -26.06 -0.22 14.91
CA ILE A 225 -24.95 -0.95 15.55
C ILE A 225 -24.24 -1.84 14.52
N SER A 226 -25.01 -2.55 13.70
CA SER A 226 -24.49 -3.44 12.66
C SER A 226 -23.67 -2.67 11.62
N LEU A 227 -24.20 -1.54 11.14
CA LEU A 227 -23.53 -0.69 10.17
C LEU A 227 -22.23 -0.08 10.74
N GLU A 228 -22.26 0.38 11.98
CA GLU A 228 -21.06 0.92 12.66
C GLU A 228 -20.00 -0.16 12.89
N SER A 229 -20.42 -1.36 13.28
CA SER A 229 -19.52 -2.52 13.46
C SER A 229 -18.90 -2.97 12.13
N GLN A 230 -19.67 -2.99 11.05
CA GLN A 230 -19.18 -3.30 9.69
C GLN A 230 -18.18 -2.25 9.20
N ARG A 231 -18.40 -0.96 9.51
CA ARG A 231 -17.44 0.12 9.20
C ARG A 231 -16.11 -0.11 9.89
N MET A 232 -16.14 -0.39 11.20
CA MET A 232 -14.93 -0.70 11.97
C MET A 232 -14.20 -1.93 11.42
N LEU A 233 -14.96 -2.97 11.03
CA LEU A 233 -14.40 -4.21 10.48
C LEU A 233 -13.73 -3.99 9.12
N LEU A 234 -14.29 -3.13 8.26
CA LEU A 234 -13.64 -2.75 7.02
C LEU A 234 -12.34 -1.98 7.24
N ASN A 235 -12.33 -1.00 8.14
CA ASN A 235 -11.11 -0.23 8.44
C ASN A 235 -10.01 -1.15 8.97
N LEU A 236 -10.36 -2.06 9.89
CA LEU A 236 -9.43 -3.07 10.42
C LEU A 236 -8.85 -3.96 9.32
N ASN A 237 -9.65 -4.38 8.35
CA ASN A 237 -9.17 -5.19 7.23
C ASN A 237 -8.34 -4.40 6.21
N GLN A 238 -8.55 -3.08 6.07
CA GLN A 238 -7.74 -2.22 5.18
C GLN A 238 -6.31 -2.06 5.70
N ILE A 239 -6.13 -1.94 7.01
CA ILE A 239 -4.80 -1.90 7.62
C ILE A 239 -4.03 -3.18 7.28
N ALA A 240 -4.71 -4.33 7.36
CA ALA A 240 -4.09 -5.61 7.03
C ALA A 240 -3.80 -5.81 5.54
N ALA A 241 -4.59 -5.23 4.63
CA ALA A 241 -4.27 -5.28 3.20
C ALA A 241 -2.99 -4.48 2.87
N THR A 242 -2.53 -3.63 3.79
CA THR A 242 -1.29 -2.86 3.67
C THR A 242 -0.07 -3.66 4.17
N GLU A 243 -0.28 -4.83 4.80
CA GLU A 243 0.77 -5.73 5.30
C GLU A 243 1.48 -6.50 4.16
N SER A 244 0.94 -6.51 2.93
CA SER A 244 1.66 -7.07 1.78
C SER A 244 2.67 -6.04 1.23
N PRO A 245 3.99 -6.31 1.31
CA PRO A 245 5.04 -5.37 0.90
C PRO A 245 5.01 -5.04 -0.61
N ASP A 246 4.23 -5.78 -1.40
CA ASP A 246 4.25 -5.68 -2.86
C ASP A 246 3.44 -4.50 -3.42
N LEU A 247 2.45 -3.97 -2.68
CA LEU A 247 1.56 -2.90 -3.16
C LEU A 247 1.91 -1.50 -2.64
N SER A 248 2.51 -1.40 -1.45
CA SER A 248 2.95 -0.12 -0.87
C SER A 248 4.24 0.40 -1.50
N ALA A 249 5.13 -0.50 -1.95
CA ALA A 249 6.30 -0.16 -2.75
C ALA A 249 5.93 0.50 -4.11
N LEU A 250 4.78 0.15 -4.68
CA LEU A 250 4.26 0.73 -5.92
C LEU A 250 3.61 2.11 -5.75
N ILE A 251 3.14 2.45 -4.53
CA ILE A 251 2.47 3.72 -4.26
C ILE A 251 3.46 4.79 -3.75
N ILE A 252 4.55 4.37 -3.11
CA ILE A 252 5.63 5.26 -2.63
C ILE A 252 6.79 5.32 -3.65
N GLY A 253 6.89 4.37 -4.57
CA GLY A 253 7.88 4.30 -5.64
C GLY A 253 7.69 5.27 -6.81
N LYS A 254 7.05 6.43 -6.62
CA LYS A 254 7.23 7.56 -7.55
C LYS A 254 8.54 8.25 -7.20
N LYS A 255 9.65 7.53 -7.36
CA LYS A 255 11.01 8.08 -7.33
C LYS A 255 11.03 9.23 -8.33
N GLU A 256 11.23 10.44 -7.83
CA GLU A 256 11.82 11.52 -8.60
C GLU A 256 13.04 10.92 -9.30
N LYS A 257 13.02 10.93 -10.64
CA LYS A 257 14.19 10.57 -11.41
C LYS A 257 15.32 11.49 -10.94
N PRO A 258 16.51 10.97 -10.59
CA PRO A 258 17.65 11.85 -10.38
C PRO A 258 17.94 12.50 -11.73
N THR A 259 17.56 13.78 -11.86
CA THR A 259 18.02 14.63 -12.94
C THR A 259 19.53 14.71 -12.79
N LYS A 260 20.26 14.10 -13.73
CA LYS A 260 21.70 14.37 -13.90
C LYS A 260 21.81 15.83 -14.33
N GLU A 261 22.02 16.73 -13.38
CA GLU A 261 22.42 18.11 -13.64
C GLU A 261 23.93 18.23 -13.49
N THR A 262 24.60 18.29 -14.63
CA THR A 262 25.83 19.04 -14.81
C THR A 262 25.47 20.51 -14.58
N GLN A 263 25.81 21.09 -13.43
CA GLN A 263 25.62 22.51 -13.17
C GLN A 263 26.74 23.33 -13.84
N PRO A 264 26.41 24.41 -14.58
CA PRO A 264 27.23 25.61 -14.60
C PRO A 264 26.75 26.58 -13.50
N GLU A 265 27.71 27.22 -12.85
CA GLU A 265 27.51 28.24 -11.82
C GLU A 265 26.66 29.42 -12.34
N ILE A 266 25.57 29.73 -11.64
CA ILE A 266 24.82 30.99 -11.75
C ILE A 266 24.69 31.56 -10.32
N PRO A 267 24.88 32.88 -10.11
CA PRO A 267 25.19 33.43 -8.80
C PRO A 267 23.97 33.57 -7.89
N GLU A 268 24.23 33.43 -6.60
CA GLU A 268 23.30 33.47 -5.47
C GLU A 268 22.36 34.68 -5.50
N LYS A 269 21.09 34.43 -5.84
CA LYS A 269 19.99 35.33 -5.47
C LYS A 269 19.52 34.98 -4.06
N LYS A 270 19.66 35.95 -3.17
CA LYS A 270 19.17 35.95 -1.78
C LYS A 270 17.71 35.48 -1.72
N LEU A 271 17.52 34.33 -1.07
CA LEU A 271 16.24 33.77 -0.68
C LEU A 271 15.57 34.68 0.37
N ILE A 272 14.58 35.44 -0.09
CA ILE A 272 13.59 36.07 0.78
C ILE A 272 12.68 34.95 1.29
N LYS A 273 12.70 34.73 2.60
CA LYS A 273 11.76 33.84 3.32
C LYS A 273 10.40 34.52 3.37
N GLU A 274 9.61 34.40 2.31
CA GLU A 274 8.18 34.74 2.33
C GLU A 274 7.33 33.49 2.64
N ASP A 275 6.58 33.62 3.73
CA ASP A 275 5.51 32.79 4.29
C ASP A 275 5.08 31.49 3.56
N ASN A 276 5.64 30.38 4.04
CA ASN A 276 5.28 29.01 3.70
C ASN A 276 3.94 28.53 4.35
N LYS A 277 3.06 29.46 4.76
CA LYS A 277 1.73 29.12 5.31
C LYS A 277 0.74 28.70 4.22
N GLN A 278 0.88 29.24 3.02
CA GLN A 278 -0.10 29.04 1.94
C GLN A 278 -0.06 27.61 1.35
N ASN A 279 1.08 26.93 1.41
CA ASN A 279 1.19 25.52 1.03
C ASN A 279 0.50 24.56 2.01
N LYS A 280 0.28 24.98 3.26
CA LYS A 280 -0.30 24.10 4.29
C LYS A 280 -1.79 23.88 4.06
N ASP A 281 -2.52 24.94 3.75
CA ASP A 281 -3.98 24.87 3.53
C ASP A 281 -4.32 24.05 2.26
N ASP A 282 -3.53 24.17 1.19
CA ASP A 282 -3.70 23.37 -0.02
C ASP A 282 -3.40 21.88 0.23
N PHE A 283 -2.38 21.59 1.03
CA PHE A 283 -2.04 20.22 1.44
C PHE A 283 -3.16 19.61 2.29
N ASP A 284 -3.72 20.38 3.23
CA ASP A 284 -4.78 19.93 4.11
C ASP A 284 -6.08 19.66 3.34
N ILE A 285 -6.49 20.55 2.40
CA ILE A 285 -7.66 20.31 1.54
C ILE A 285 -7.44 19.11 0.61
N GLY A 286 -6.22 18.94 0.08
CA GLY A 286 -5.86 17.79 -0.74
C GLY A 286 -5.98 16.47 0.03
N LYS A 287 -5.53 16.46 1.29
CA LYS A 287 -5.65 15.33 2.21
C LYS A 287 -7.10 15.02 2.53
N GLU A 288 -7.91 16.02 2.90
CA GLU A 288 -9.35 15.84 3.14
C GLU A 288 -10.09 15.28 1.93
N LEU A 289 -9.73 15.71 0.72
CA LEU A 289 -10.33 15.23 -0.52
C LEU A 289 -9.99 13.75 -0.80
N LYS A 290 -8.76 13.33 -0.47
CA LYS A 290 -8.33 11.94 -0.56
C LYS A 290 -9.08 11.07 0.46
N GLU A 291 -9.15 11.53 1.72
CA GLU A 291 -9.88 10.85 2.79
C GLU A 291 -11.37 10.71 2.47
N ASN A 292 -12.01 11.78 1.99
CA ASN A 292 -13.41 11.75 1.56
C ASN A 292 -13.62 10.77 0.37
N THR A 293 -12.70 10.73 -0.59
CA THR A 293 -12.79 9.78 -1.71
C THR A 293 -12.67 8.32 -1.24
N GLN A 294 -11.83 8.05 -0.24
CA GLN A 294 -11.72 6.73 0.37
C GLN A 294 -12.99 6.36 1.15
N LYS A 295 -13.57 7.29 1.93
CA LYS A 295 -14.86 7.09 2.61
C LYS A 295 -15.98 6.74 1.63
N ILE A 296 -16.10 7.46 0.52
CA ILE A 296 -17.09 7.16 -0.54
C ILE A 296 -16.90 5.73 -1.08
N LYS A 297 -15.66 5.33 -1.36
CA LYS A 297 -15.36 3.98 -1.87
C LYS A 297 -15.77 2.91 -0.85
N ASN A 298 -15.45 3.13 0.43
CA ASN A 298 -15.78 2.21 1.51
C ASN A 298 -17.30 2.10 1.70
N ASP A 299 -18.03 3.22 1.72
CA ASP A 299 -19.48 3.21 1.88
C ASP A 299 -20.20 2.62 0.66
N ILE A 300 -19.71 2.81 -0.56
CA ILE A 300 -20.23 2.11 -1.75
C ILE A 300 -20.02 0.60 -1.63
N PHE A 301 -18.85 0.17 -1.16
CA PHE A 301 -18.56 -1.25 -0.94
C PHE A 301 -19.46 -1.85 0.14
N LEU A 302 -19.68 -1.13 1.25
CA LEU A 302 -20.66 -1.51 2.28
C LEU A 302 -22.06 -1.57 1.70
N TRP A 303 -22.46 -0.58 0.90
CA TRP A 303 -23.79 -0.50 0.30
C TRP A 303 -24.08 -1.72 -0.57
N LEU A 304 -23.08 -2.21 -1.33
CA LEU A 304 -23.23 -3.42 -2.13
C LEU A 304 -23.47 -4.67 -1.28
N LYS A 305 -22.86 -4.76 -0.09
CA LYS A 305 -22.94 -5.93 0.80
C LYS A 305 -24.05 -5.85 1.86
N SER A 306 -24.66 -4.68 2.05
CA SER A 306 -25.60 -4.40 3.13
C SER A 306 -27.03 -4.88 2.84
N SER A 307 -27.83 -5.04 3.91
CA SER A 307 -29.27 -5.30 3.83
C SER A 307 -30.05 -4.15 3.18
N LYS A 308 -31.31 -4.40 2.76
CA LYS A 308 -32.16 -3.38 2.11
C LYS A 308 -32.36 -2.12 2.97
N GLU A 309 -32.43 -2.29 4.28
CA GLU A 309 -32.64 -1.21 5.25
C GLU A 309 -31.38 -0.34 5.37
N ASN A 310 -30.21 -0.96 5.57
CA ASN A 310 -28.91 -0.27 5.63
C ASN A 310 -28.55 0.43 4.31
N LYS A 311 -29.01 -0.09 3.17
CA LYS A 311 -28.80 0.54 1.85
C LYS A 311 -29.42 1.93 1.76
N GLN A 312 -30.52 2.22 2.46
CA GLN A 312 -31.14 3.55 2.44
C GLN A 312 -30.30 4.57 3.21
N VAL A 313 -29.82 4.19 4.40
CA VAL A 313 -28.95 5.01 5.24
C VAL A 313 -27.64 5.32 4.49
N LEU A 314 -26.96 4.28 3.98
CA LEU A 314 -25.72 4.43 3.22
C LEU A 314 -25.91 5.28 1.95
N LYS A 315 -27.07 5.21 1.29
CA LYS A 315 -27.35 6.05 0.11
C LYS A 315 -27.38 7.53 0.45
N GLN A 316 -27.92 7.90 1.61
CA GLN A 316 -27.94 9.29 2.07
C GLN A 316 -26.52 9.76 2.43
N GLU A 317 -25.77 8.96 3.18
CA GLU A 317 -24.38 9.28 3.56
C GLU A 317 -23.47 9.41 2.33
N ILE A 318 -23.56 8.50 1.35
CA ILE A 318 -22.81 8.60 0.08
C ILE A 318 -23.15 9.90 -0.65
N LYS A 319 -24.43 10.30 -0.66
CA LYS A 319 -24.87 11.56 -1.29
C LYS A 319 -24.24 12.76 -0.59
N GLU A 320 -24.20 12.78 0.73
CA GLU A 320 -23.56 13.83 1.51
C GLU A 320 -22.04 13.88 1.27
N LEU A 321 -21.36 12.74 1.26
CA LEU A 321 -19.93 12.67 0.95
C LEU A 321 -19.61 13.17 -0.47
N LEU A 322 -20.45 12.84 -1.46
CA LEU A 322 -20.33 13.35 -2.83
C LEU A 322 -20.55 14.87 -2.89
N GLN A 323 -21.49 15.41 -2.12
CA GLN A 323 -21.68 16.86 -2.00
C GLN A 323 -20.48 17.52 -1.33
N ASN A 324 -19.95 16.94 -0.25
CA ASN A 324 -18.75 17.43 0.41
C ASN A 324 -17.55 17.41 -0.54
N ARG A 325 -17.41 16.36 -1.36
CA ARG A 325 -16.35 16.28 -2.38
C ARG A 325 -16.47 17.39 -3.41
N LYS A 326 -17.69 17.74 -3.83
CA LYS A 326 -17.92 18.90 -4.71
C LYS A 326 -17.51 20.21 -4.04
N LYS A 327 -17.80 20.39 -2.75
CA LYS A 327 -17.40 21.57 -1.96
C LYS A 327 -15.86 21.67 -1.85
N LEU A 328 -15.18 20.59 -1.45
CA LEU A 328 -13.71 20.54 -1.36
C LEU A 328 -13.05 20.82 -2.71
N LYS A 329 -13.58 20.25 -3.82
CA LYS A 329 -13.08 20.57 -5.17
C LYS A 329 -13.26 22.04 -5.54
N LYS A 330 -14.36 22.67 -5.10
CA LYS A 330 -14.60 24.09 -5.34
C LYS A 330 -13.62 24.95 -4.53
N GLN A 331 -13.39 24.62 -3.26
CA GLN A 331 -12.40 25.30 -2.42
C GLN A 331 -11.00 25.19 -3.02
N LEU A 332 -10.55 23.98 -3.38
CA LEU A 332 -9.25 23.77 -4.02
C LEU A 332 -9.08 24.58 -5.32
N ARG A 333 -10.16 24.72 -6.11
CA ARG A 333 -10.15 25.59 -7.30
C ARG A 333 -10.07 27.08 -6.95
N LEU A 334 -10.74 27.53 -5.89
CA LEU A 334 -10.68 28.93 -5.45
C LEU A 334 -9.27 29.30 -4.95
N TYR A 335 -8.59 28.37 -4.26
CA TYR A 335 -7.20 28.56 -3.85
C TYR A 335 -6.25 28.55 -5.06
N GLY A 336 -6.43 27.61 -6.00
CA GLY A 336 -5.66 27.55 -7.24
C GLY A 336 -6.00 28.60 -8.30
N GLN A 337 -6.98 29.49 -8.06
CA GLN A 337 -7.39 30.57 -8.97
C GLN A 337 -7.07 31.97 -8.42
N LYS A 338 -6.22 32.10 -7.39
CA LYS A 338 -5.60 33.41 -7.12
C LYS A 338 -4.84 33.84 -8.39
N PRO A 339 -4.99 35.11 -8.81
CA PRO A 339 -4.53 35.54 -10.11
C PRO A 339 -3.00 35.48 -10.14
N GLU A 340 -2.50 34.45 -10.81
CA GLU A 340 -1.18 34.37 -11.42
C GLU A 340 -1.10 35.46 -12.50
N LYS A 341 -1.17 36.72 -12.07
CA LYS A 341 -0.73 37.85 -12.88
C LYS A 341 0.78 37.83 -12.81
N GLU A 342 1.39 37.74 -13.99
CA GLU A 342 2.82 37.76 -14.25
C GLU A 342 3.58 36.47 -13.92
N PHE A 343 3.23 35.38 -14.61
CA PHE A 343 4.28 34.52 -15.15
C PHE A 343 3.84 34.00 -16.52
N LEU A 344 4.08 34.83 -17.53
CA LEU A 344 4.14 34.43 -18.94
C LEU A 344 5.38 33.55 -19.14
N GLU A 345 5.38 32.36 -18.54
CA GLU A 345 6.27 31.29 -18.98
C GLU A 345 5.40 30.21 -19.60
N THR A 346 5.53 30.11 -20.91
CA THR A 346 5.37 28.94 -21.77
C THR A 346 5.12 27.64 -21.00
N GLN A 347 3.90 27.44 -20.50
CA GLN A 347 3.43 26.10 -20.27
C GLN A 347 3.33 25.48 -21.65
N ILE A 348 4.28 24.60 -21.95
CA ILE A 348 4.20 23.66 -23.05
C ILE A 348 2.93 22.87 -22.77
N GLU A 349 1.80 23.35 -23.29
CA GLU A 349 0.53 22.64 -23.24
C GLU A 349 0.85 21.25 -23.76
N LYS A 350 0.69 20.27 -22.87
CA LYS A 350 0.97 18.87 -23.19
C LYS A 350 -0.04 18.45 -24.26
N LYS A 351 0.33 18.64 -25.52
CA LYS A 351 -0.52 18.38 -26.68
C LYS A 351 -0.95 16.92 -26.60
N SER A 352 -2.25 16.70 -26.74
CA SER A 352 -2.79 15.34 -26.80
C SER A 352 -2.20 14.66 -28.04
N ILE A 353 -1.80 13.39 -27.94
CA ILE A 353 -1.38 12.58 -29.10
C ILE A 353 -2.45 12.63 -30.21
N TRP A 354 -3.73 12.70 -29.83
CA TRP A 354 -4.83 12.81 -30.78
C TRP A 354 -4.88 14.13 -31.55
N GLN A 355 -4.35 15.20 -30.96
CA GLN A 355 -4.22 16.49 -31.63
C GLN A 355 -3.07 16.48 -32.63
N GLU A 356 -1.96 15.81 -32.30
CA GLU A 356 -0.88 15.57 -33.25
C GLU A 356 -1.36 14.69 -34.42
N PHE A 357 -2.09 13.62 -34.11
CA PHE A 357 -2.72 12.76 -35.13
C PHE A 357 -3.71 13.52 -36.02
N TYR A 358 -4.49 14.45 -35.45
CA TYR A 358 -5.37 15.33 -36.21
C TYR A 358 -4.59 16.18 -37.23
N TYR A 359 -3.50 16.83 -36.81
CA TYR A 359 -2.68 17.63 -37.72
C TYR A 359 -1.96 16.76 -38.75
N PHE A 360 -1.42 15.62 -38.32
CA PHE A 360 -0.76 14.66 -39.19
C PHE A 360 -1.69 14.15 -40.30
N SER A 361 -2.92 13.74 -39.94
CA SER A 361 -3.92 13.29 -40.93
C SER A 361 -4.27 14.39 -41.93
N GLY A 362 -4.34 15.65 -41.49
CA GLY A 362 -4.58 16.80 -42.37
C GLY A 362 -3.43 17.03 -43.35
N TRP A 363 -2.18 17.00 -42.88
CA TRP A 363 -0.99 17.10 -43.73
C TRP A 363 -0.90 15.96 -44.74
N LEU A 364 -1.13 14.73 -44.28
CA LEU A 364 -1.09 13.56 -45.14
C LEU A 364 -2.15 13.63 -46.25
N LEU A 365 -3.37 14.08 -45.92
CA LEU A 365 -4.44 14.31 -46.89
C LEU A 365 -4.07 15.40 -47.91
N LEU A 366 -3.45 16.50 -47.45
CA LEU A 366 -2.98 17.58 -48.33
C LEU A 366 -1.96 17.08 -49.35
N PHE A 367 -0.94 16.34 -48.90
CA PHE A 367 0.07 15.76 -49.79
C PHE A 367 -0.54 14.77 -50.78
N TYR A 368 -1.50 13.96 -50.33
CA TYR A 368 -2.22 13.05 -51.22
C TYR A 368 -3.02 13.81 -52.30
N LEU A 369 -3.73 14.88 -51.94
CA LEU A 369 -4.46 15.70 -52.91
C LEU A 369 -3.51 16.35 -53.91
N LEU A 370 -2.37 16.88 -53.47
CA LEU A 370 -1.36 17.43 -54.36
C LEU A 370 -0.85 16.37 -55.35
N TYR A 371 -0.51 15.18 -54.84
CA TYR A 371 -0.11 14.04 -55.66
C TYR A 371 -1.18 13.68 -56.70
N TYR A 372 -2.44 13.62 -56.27
CA TYR A 372 -3.58 13.32 -57.13
C TYR A 372 -3.73 14.36 -58.24
N PHE A 373 -3.68 15.65 -57.93
CA PHE A 373 -3.79 16.73 -58.92
C PHE A 373 -2.64 16.73 -59.92
N ILE A 374 -1.40 16.56 -59.45
CA ILE A 374 -0.22 16.50 -60.31
C ILE A 374 -0.34 15.31 -61.26
N THR A 375 -0.66 14.12 -60.74
CA THR A 375 -0.77 12.89 -61.54
C THR A 375 -1.90 13.01 -62.55
N TYR A 376 -3.07 13.51 -62.14
CA TYR A 376 -4.20 13.76 -63.03
C TYR A 376 -3.83 14.73 -64.15
N TYR A 377 -3.23 15.87 -63.80
CA TYR A 377 -2.81 16.88 -64.77
C TYR A 377 -1.83 16.32 -65.81
N LEU A 378 -0.83 15.56 -65.36
CA LEU A 378 0.16 14.91 -66.23
C LEU A 378 -0.49 13.91 -67.19
N ILE A 379 -1.43 13.09 -66.70
CA ILE A 379 -2.18 12.12 -67.50
C ILE A 379 -3.04 12.84 -68.54
N THR A 380 -3.84 13.83 -68.13
CA THR A 380 -4.77 14.53 -69.02
C THR A 380 -4.08 15.36 -70.10
N LYS A 381 -2.88 15.88 -69.81
CA LYS A 381 -2.10 16.67 -70.76
C LYS A 381 -1.14 15.84 -71.62
N GLU A 382 -1.13 14.52 -71.46
CA GLU A 382 -0.24 13.59 -72.18
C GLU A 382 1.23 14.06 -72.17
N ILE A 383 1.67 14.65 -71.07
CA ILE A 383 3.03 15.22 -71.00
C ILE A 383 4.01 14.06 -70.87
N ASN A 384 4.64 13.71 -72.00
CA ASN A 384 5.69 12.69 -72.08
C ASN A 384 6.99 13.21 -71.44
N LEU A 385 7.05 13.24 -70.11
CA LEU A 385 8.29 13.52 -69.40
C LEU A 385 9.16 12.24 -69.41
N PRO A 386 10.38 12.27 -69.98
CA PRO A 386 11.25 11.09 -70.06
C PRO A 386 11.72 10.56 -68.70
N ILE A 387 11.54 11.34 -67.63
CA ILE A 387 11.81 10.93 -66.25
C ILE A 387 10.67 10.07 -65.69
N ILE A 388 9.43 10.29 -66.16
CA ILE A 388 8.23 9.60 -65.67
C ILE A 388 8.06 8.21 -66.30
N SER A 389 8.57 7.98 -67.52
CA SER A 389 8.53 6.66 -68.15
C SER A 389 9.31 5.59 -67.36
N ASN A 390 10.33 6.00 -66.59
CA ASN A 390 11.12 5.10 -65.74
C ASN A 390 10.56 4.95 -64.32
N ILE A 391 9.85 5.96 -63.81
CA ILE A 391 9.20 5.90 -62.51
C ILE A 391 7.77 5.39 -62.76
N LYS A 392 7.55 4.09 -62.52
CA LYS A 392 6.20 3.49 -62.51
C LYS A 392 5.38 4.09 -61.36
N LEU A 393 4.95 5.34 -61.50
CA LEU A 393 4.04 5.98 -60.58
C LEU A 393 2.74 5.17 -60.61
N PRO A 394 2.35 4.55 -59.48
CA PRO A 394 1.14 3.76 -59.45
C PRO A 394 -0.02 4.71 -59.76
N ASN A 395 -0.75 4.39 -60.83
CA ASN A 395 -1.93 5.15 -61.20
C ASN A 395 -2.90 5.14 -59.99
N PRO A 396 -3.14 6.30 -59.35
CA PRO A 396 -3.96 6.37 -58.14
C PRO A 396 -5.40 5.92 -58.41
N TYR A 397 -5.85 5.94 -59.67
CA TYR A 397 -7.18 5.50 -60.08
C TYR A 397 -7.34 3.97 -60.10
N ASN A 398 -6.26 3.23 -60.32
CA ASN A 398 -6.33 1.78 -60.53
C ASN A 398 -6.11 0.96 -59.25
N SER A 399 -5.47 1.55 -58.22
CA SER A 399 -5.18 0.82 -57.00
C SER A 399 -6.32 0.94 -55.99
N SER A 400 -7.10 -0.15 -55.83
CA SER A 400 -8.13 -0.27 -54.79
C SER A 400 -7.59 0.02 -53.39
N ILE A 401 -6.33 -0.34 -53.13
CA ILE A 401 -5.67 -0.10 -51.83
C ILE A 401 -5.49 1.40 -51.59
N ILE A 402 -4.93 2.14 -52.57
CA ILE A 402 -4.71 3.58 -52.45
C ILE A 402 -6.05 4.31 -52.30
N ARG A 403 -7.06 3.90 -53.07
CA ARG A 403 -8.42 4.45 -52.96
C ARG A 403 -9.01 4.23 -51.56
N ASN A 404 -8.92 3.02 -51.02
CA ASN A 404 -9.48 2.70 -49.70
C ASN A 404 -8.75 3.44 -48.57
N ILE A 405 -7.41 3.55 -48.64
CA ILE A 405 -6.61 4.32 -47.67
C ILE A 405 -6.99 5.81 -47.72
N THR A 406 -7.25 6.34 -48.92
CA THR A 406 -7.64 7.74 -49.09
C THR A 406 -9.00 8.02 -48.49
N ILE A 407 -10.00 7.17 -48.78
CA ILE A 407 -11.34 7.28 -48.18
C ILE A 407 -11.24 7.21 -46.66
N PHE A 408 -10.42 6.30 -46.13
CA PHE A 408 -10.16 6.17 -44.70
C PHE A 408 -9.60 7.46 -44.08
N LEU A 409 -8.52 7.99 -44.66
CA LEU A 409 -7.86 9.21 -44.18
C LEU A 409 -8.82 10.40 -44.24
N PHE A 410 -9.56 10.54 -45.34
CA PHE A 410 -10.52 11.61 -45.53
C PHE A 410 -11.65 11.56 -44.50
N MET A 411 -12.30 10.41 -44.33
CA MET A 411 -13.41 10.24 -43.38
C MET A 411 -12.96 10.44 -41.94
N THR A 412 -11.81 9.90 -41.57
CA THR A 412 -11.20 10.08 -40.25
C THR A 412 -10.91 11.55 -39.97
N HIS A 413 -10.27 12.25 -40.90
CA HIS A 413 -9.95 13.67 -40.74
C HIS A 413 -11.20 14.55 -40.69
N CYS A 414 -12.21 14.26 -41.51
CA CYS A 414 -13.48 14.99 -41.54
C CYS A 414 -14.22 14.89 -40.19
N LEU A 415 -14.38 13.68 -39.65
CA LEU A 415 -15.07 13.48 -38.37
C LEU A 415 -14.27 14.03 -37.19
N MET A 416 -12.94 13.94 -37.20
CA MET A 416 -12.11 14.63 -36.20
C MET A 416 -12.25 16.16 -36.31
N SER A 417 -12.32 16.72 -37.52
CA SER A 417 -12.54 18.16 -37.76
C SER A 417 -13.91 18.61 -37.26
N ILE A 418 -14.98 17.87 -37.56
CA ILE A 418 -16.33 18.14 -37.04
C ILE A 418 -16.31 18.12 -35.51
N GLN A 419 -15.71 17.08 -34.92
CA GLN A 419 -15.66 16.97 -33.47
C GLN A 419 -14.87 18.10 -32.82
N LYS A 420 -13.75 18.52 -33.44
CA LYS A 420 -12.91 19.62 -32.94
C LYS A 420 -13.64 20.97 -33.04
N ASN A 421 -14.16 21.28 -34.23
CA ASN A 421 -14.64 22.62 -34.56
C ASN A 421 -16.11 22.83 -34.19
N LEU A 422 -16.96 21.82 -34.33
CA LEU A 422 -18.41 21.95 -34.15
C LEU A 422 -18.85 21.56 -32.73
N LEU A 423 -18.26 20.52 -32.15
CA LEU A 423 -18.61 20.04 -30.81
C LEU A 423 -17.78 20.70 -29.69
N ASN A 424 -16.86 21.60 -30.05
CA ASN A 424 -15.89 22.25 -29.16
C ASN A 424 -15.27 21.26 -28.15
N SER A 425 -15.00 20.05 -28.65
CA SER A 425 -14.65 18.94 -27.80
C SER A 425 -13.22 19.10 -27.31
N LYS A 426 -12.98 18.85 -26.02
CA LYS A 426 -11.61 18.89 -25.49
C LYS A 426 -10.74 17.93 -26.31
N SER A 427 -9.49 18.33 -26.55
CA SER A 427 -8.46 17.57 -27.29
C SER A 427 -8.35 16.07 -26.93
N LYS A 428 -8.77 15.68 -25.72
CA LYS A 428 -8.84 14.30 -25.24
C LYS A 428 -9.93 13.43 -25.87
N TYR A 429 -10.92 14.00 -26.55
CA TYR A 429 -12.06 13.25 -27.09
C TYR A 429 -11.99 13.05 -28.60
N LEU A 430 -11.01 13.63 -29.29
CA LEU A 430 -10.83 13.49 -30.75
C LEU A 430 -10.74 12.04 -31.23
N TRP A 431 -10.39 11.10 -30.34
CA TRP A 431 -10.37 9.67 -30.63
C TRP A 431 -11.74 9.12 -31.05
N THR A 432 -12.85 9.68 -30.54
CA THR A 432 -14.19 9.19 -30.92
C THR A 432 -14.50 9.54 -32.37
N GLY A 433 -14.06 10.71 -32.84
CA GLY A 433 -14.18 11.12 -34.25
C GLY A 433 -13.33 10.22 -35.15
N ALA A 434 -12.11 9.88 -34.73
CA ALA A 434 -11.27 8.94 -35.46
C ALA A 434 -11.89 7.54 -35.54
N PHE A 435 -12.45 7.05 -34.43
CA PHE A 435 -13.11 5.74 -34.37
C PHE A 435 -14.38 5.68 -35.23
N LEU A 436 -15.21 6.72 -35.20
CA LEU A 436 -16.35 6.83 -36.10
C LEU A 436 -15.90 6.86 -37.57
N GLY A 437 -14.77 7.52 -37.87
CA GLY A 437 -14.23 7.60 -39.23
C GLY A 437 -13.86 6.24 -39.78
N LEU A 438 -13.25 5.41 -38.93
CA LEU A 438 -12.95 4.01 -39.25
C LEU A 438 -14.22 3.21 -39.54
N ILE A 439 -15.25 3.30 -38.69
CA ILE A 439 -16.52 2.58 -38.90
C ILE A 439 -17.17 3.00 -40.21
N PHE A 440 -17.29 4.30 -40.47
CA PHE A 440 -17.88 4.81 -41.71
C PHE A 440 -17.10 4.35 -42.95
N THR A 441 -15.77 4.31 -42.86
CA THR A 441 -14.94 3.84 -43.97
C THR A 441 -15.21 2.36 -44.26
N ILE A 442 -15.27 1.51 -43.23
CA ILE A 442 -15.58 0.08 -43.40
C ILE A 442 -16.95 -0.08 -44.06
N LEU A 443 -17.97 0.65 -43.61
CA LEU A 443 -19.30 0.62 -44.21
C LEU A 443 -19.32 1.06 -45.68
N ILE A 444 -18.53 2.07 -46.05
CA ILE A 444 -18.41 2.52 -47.43
C ILE A 444 -17.72 1.45 -48.29
N ILE A 445 -16.60 0.91 -47.82
CA ILE A 445 -15.83 -0.11 -48.56
C ILE A 445 -16.63 -1.41 -48.71
N SER A 446 -17.42 -1.82 -47.72
CA SER A 446 -18.22 -3.05 -47.79
C SER A 446 -19.43 -2.95 -48.73
N ASN A 447 -19.83 -1.74 -49.14
CA ASN A 447 -20.96 -1.51 -50.06
C ASN A 447 -20.53 -1.09 -51.48
N LEU A 448 -19.21 -0.99 -51.74
CA LEU A 448 -18.58 -0.66 -53.02
C LEU A 448 -17.99 -1.92 -53.65
#